data_AF-A0A2E9BDY1-F1
#
_entry.id   AF-A0A2E9BDY1-F1
#
_cell.length_a   1.000
_cell.length_b   1.000
_cell.length_c   1.000
_cell.angle_alpha   90.00
_cell.angle_beta   90.00
_cell.angle_gamma   90.00
#
_symmetry.space_group_name_H-M   'P 1'
#
loop_
_entity.id
_entity.type
_entity.pdbx_description
1 polymer ?
#
loop_
_entity_poly.entity_id
_entity_poly.type
_entity_poly.pdbx_seq_one_letter_code
_entity_poly.pdbx_strand_id
1 'polypeptide(L)'
;MFGTTNPEQAISQLEAYHREGRSERAEVMASALVDQLMAQKPRDDATQDFLVRGLRILAAVLNSRGKYKRARTTIGILHKQRNILGKSIGHDFVAAAADYHLAGFIHSNAGKKRAAVKAFSKCEKLQPGHLAAALDMAEQCGNKKTLAKLVPQAGAVISKNGAFVLEIDSRPPADAKRIGEILGGEIQSDIERQITAIQSGEQAANARLQAAVDSLIPTHDYHEYSSNN
;
A
#
# COMPACT_ATOMS: atom_id res chain seq x y z
N MET A 1 13.44 -19.57 -22.46
CA MET A 1 13.37 -18.17 -22.92
C MET A 1 11.91 -17.78 -22.92
N PHE A 2 11.52 -16.73 -22.19
CA PHE A 2 10.13 -16.21 -22.22
C PHE A 2 9.94 -15.44 -23.53
N GLY A 3 9.64 -16.17 -24.61
CA GLY A 3 9.35 -15.58 -25.92
C GLY A 3 8.01 -14.86 -25.91
N THR A 4 8.01 -13.64 -26.45
CA THR A 4 6.83 -12.96 -27.01
C THR A 4 5.59 -12.85 -26.11
N THR A 5 5.75 -12.62 -24.82
CA THR A 5 4.61 -12.16 -24.01
C THR A 5 4.37 -10.69 -24.29
N ASN A 6 3.16 -10.30 -24.68
CA ASN A 6 2.75 -8.89 -24.72
C ASN A 6 3.15 -8.24 -23.38
N PRO A 7 3.87 -7.10 -23.36
CA PRO A 7 4.34 -6.47 -22.12
C PRO A 7 3.21 -6.22 -21.12
N GLU A 8 2.00 -5.95 -21.59
CA GLU A 8 0.81 -5.82 -20.76
C GLU A 8 0.47 -7.12 -20.01
N GLN A 9 0.40 -8.24 -20.73
CA GLN A 9 0.15 -9.56 -20.14
C GLN A 9 1.27 -9.97 -19.18
N ALA A 10 2.52 -9.62 -19.50
CA ALA A 10 3.65 -9.87 -18.63
C ALA A 10 3.53 -9.09 -17.31
N ILE A 11 3.07 -7.84 -17.36
CA ILE A 11 2.81 -7.03 -16.15
C ILE A 11 1.69 -7.64 -15.31
N SER A 12 0.56 -8.03 -15.92
CA SER A 12 -0.54 -8.67 -15.19
C SER A 12 -0.11 -9.96 -14.48
N GLN A 13 0.70 -10.80 -15.15
CA GLN A 13 1.26 -12.02 -14.55
C GLN A 13 2.25 -11.72 -13.43
N LEU A 14 3.07 -10.68 -13.58
CA LEU A 14 4.01 -10.24 -12.54
C LEU A 14 3.30 -9.80 -11.26
N GLU A 15 2.21 -9.04 -11.40
CA GLU A 15 1.39 -8.63 -10.26
C GLU A 15 0.77 -9.83 -9.54
N ALA A 16 0.30 -10.83 -10.30
CA ALA A 16 -0.21 -12.08 -9.72
C ALA A 16 0.89 -12.84 -8.95
N TYR A 17 2.07 -13.03 -9.54
CA TYR A 17 3.18 -13.71 -8.86
C TYR A 17 3.67 -12.97 -7.62
N HIS A 18 3.60 -11.63 -7.62
CA HIS A 18 3.94 -10.84 -6.44
C HIS A 18 2.92 -11.08 -5.31
N ARG A 19 1.62 -11.12 -5.63
CA ARG A 19 0.55 -11.45 -4.65
C ARG A 19 0.66 -12.88 -4.12
N GLU A 20 1.06 -13.83 -4.96
CA GLU A 20 1.26 -15.25 -4.59
C GLU A 20 2.54 -15.52 -3.77
N GLY A 21 3.36 -14.50 -3.46
CA GLY A 21 4.61 -14.67 -2.71
C GLY A 21 5.72 -15.37 -3.49
N ARG A 22 5.56 -15.58 -4.81
CA ARG A 22 6.55 -16.23 -5.69
C ARG A 22 7.63 -15.26 -6.14
N SER A 23 8.27 -14.62 -5.17
CA SER A 23 9.21 -13.50 -5.37
C SER A 23 10.39 -13.85 -6.28
N GLU A 24 10.84 -15.10 -6.30
CA GLU A 24 11.94 -15.52 -7.17
C GLU A 24 11.54 -15.52 -8.65
N ARG A 25 10.37 -16.10 -8.96
CA ARG A 25 9.82 -16.11 -10.32
C ARG A 25 9.49 -14.70 -10.77
N ALA A 26 8.91 -13.89 -9.87
CA ALA A 26 8.65 -12.48 -10.13
C ALA A 26 9.94 -11.70 -10.44
N GLU A 27 11.05 -11.97 -9.74
CA GLU A 27 12.33 -11.29 -10.05
C GLU A 27 12.86 -11.65 -11.43
N VAL A 28 12.88 -12.95 -11.76
CA VAL A 28 13.42 -13.42 -13.05
C VAL A 28 12.59 -12.84 -14.19
N MET A 29 11.27 -12.93 -14.08
CA MET A 29 10.36 -12.41 -15.09
C MET A 29 10.43 -10.88 -15.21
N ALA A 30 10.47 -10.14 -14.09
CA ALA A 30 10.55 -8.68 -14.11
C ALA A 30 11.89 -8.19 -14.65
N SER A 31 12.99 -8.89 -14.34
CA SER A 31 14.31 -8.58 -14.89
C SER A 31 14.33 -8.79 -16.40
N ALA A 32 13.84 -9.94 -16.89
CA ALA A 32 13.78 -10.23 -18.32
C ALA A 32 12.90 -9.23 -19.09
N LEU A 33 11.74 -8.87 -18.55
CA LEU A 33 10.85 -7.87 -19.14
C LEU A 33 11.52 -6.49 -19.21
N VAL A 34 12.14 -6.04 -18.12
CA VAL A 34 12.85 -4.74 -18.09
C VAL A 34 14.01 -4.73 -19.07
N ASP A 35 14.79 -5.81 -19.16
CA ASP A 35 15.93 -5.91 -20.08
C ASP A 35 15.45 -5.85 -21.54
N GLN A 36 14.37 -6.58 -21.88
CA GLN A 36 13.74 -6.53 -23.20
C GLN A 36 13.27 -5.11 -23.56
N LEU A 37 12.52 -4.46 -22.65
CA LEU A 37 12.01 -3.10 -22.86
C LEU A 37 13.13 -2.05 -22.88
N MET A 38 14.22 -2.27 -22.16
CA MET A 38 15.40 -1.39 -22.19
C MET A 38 16.18 -1.49 -23.51
N ALA A 39 16.19 -2.68 -24.13
CA ALA A 39 16.83 -2.95 -25.41
C ALA A 39 16.02 -2.43 -26.61
N GLN A 40 14.68 -2.43 -26.51
CA GLN A 40 13.81 -1.90 -27.55
C GLN A 40 13.97 -0.38 -27.69
N LYS A 41 14.48 0.07 -28.85
CA LYS A 41 14.62 1.49 -29.20
C LYS A 41 14.28 1.70 -30.70
N PRO A 42 13.54 2.76 -31.07
CA PRO A 42 12.86 3.74 -30.22
C PRO A 42 11.69 3.12 -29.43
N ARG A 43 11.19 3.84 -28.41
CA ARG A 43 9.99 3.45 -27.64
C ARG A 43 8.90 4.48 -27.82
N ASP A 44 7.69 4.02 -28.05
CA ASP A 44 6.49 4.83 -27.94
C ASP A 44 6.09 5.01 -26.46
N ASP A 45 5.09 5.85 -26.23
CA ASP A 45 4.64 6.18 -24.86
C ASP A 45 4.08 4.95 -24.13
N ALA A 46 3.40 4.05 -24.82
CA ALA A 46 2.87 2.82 -24.25
C ALA A 46 3.99 1.88 -23.78
N THR A 47 4.99 1.62 -24.63
CA THR A 47 6.16 0.80 -24.27
C THR A 47 6.96 1.45 -23.13
N GLN A 48 7.05 2.78 -23.12
CA GLN A 48 7.70 3.52 -22.05
C GLN A 48 6.91 3.44 -20.72
N ASP A 49 5.57 3.45 -20.75
CA ASP A 49 4.74 3.20 -19.57
C ASP A 49 4.92 1.79 -19.02
N PHE A 50 4.91 0.77 -19.88
CA PHE A 50 5.20 -0.61 -19.48
C PHE A 50 6.58 -0.76 -18.83
N LEU A 51 7.60 -0.07 -19.37
CA LEU A 51 8.93 -0.06 -18.77
C LEU A 51 8.92 0.55 -17.37
N VAL A 52 8.22 1.66 -17.16
CA VAL A 52 8.08 2.31 -15.85
C VAL A 52 7.38 1.38 -14.86
N ARG A 53 6.31 0.69 -15.25
CA ARG A 53 5.62 -0.29 -14.40
C ARG A 53 6.50 -1.50 -14.08
N GLY A 54 7.18 -2.06 -15.08
CA GLY A 54 8.10 -3.19 -14.90
C GLY A 54 9.26 -2.86 -13.95
N LEU A 55 9.85 -1.66 -14.09
CA LEU A 55 10.90 -1.17 -13.20
C LEU A 55 10.41 -1.00 -11.75
N ARG A 56 9.17 -0.53 -11.54
CA ARG A 56 8.55 -0.43 -10.21
C ARG A 56 8.43 -1.79 -9.55
N ILE A 57 7.85 -2.76 -10.26
CA ILE A 57 7.69 -4.13 -9.77
C ILE A 57 9.06 -4.75 -9.46
N LEU A 58 10.03 -4.61 -10.38
CA LEU A 58 11.37 -5.13 -10.18
C LEU A 58 12.04 -4.52 -8.95
N ALA A 59 11.93 -3.20 -8.74
CA ALA A 59 12.49 -2.54 -7.57
C ALA A 59 11.86 -3.06 -6.26
N ALA A 60 10.54 -3.24 -6.23
CA ALA A 60 9.82 -3.78 -5.07
C ALA A 60 10.21 -5.24 -4.77
N VAL A 61 10.24 -6.09 -5.80
CA VAL A 61 10.65 -7.50 -5.66
C VAL A 61 12.09 -7.60 -5.17
N LEU A 62 13.03 -6.86 -5.77
CA LEU A 62 14.42 -6.83 -5.32
C LEU A 62 14.56 -6.36 -3.87
N ASN A 63 13.75 -5.39 -3.43
CA ASN A 63 13.72 -4.93 -2.05
C ASN A 63 13.26 -6.05 -1.10
N SER A 64 12.13 -6.71 -1.42
CA SER A 64 11.58 -7.80 -0.62
C SER A 64 12.54 -8.99 -0.49
N ARG A 65 13.37 -9.23 -1.52
CA ARG A 65 14.39 -10.29 -1.53
C ARG A 65 15.72 -9.88 -0.89
N GLY A 66 15.79 -8.74 -0.21
CA GLY A 66 17.03 -8.27 0.43
C GLY A 66 18.12 -7.80 -0.54
N LYS A 67 17.84 -7.70 -1.86
CA LYS A 67 18.81 -7.31 -2.89
C LYS A 67 18.92 -5.78 -3.00
N TYR A 68 19.19 -5.12 -1.87
CA TYR A 68 19.08 -3.67 -1.73
C TYR A 68 20.00 -2.87 -2.66
N LYS A 69 21.20 -3.37 -2.98
CA LYS A 69 22.10 -2.70 -3.92
C LYS A 69 21.47 -2.63 -5.32
N ARG A 70 20.89 -3.73 -5.80
CA ARG A 70 20.20 -3.77 -7.11
C ARG A 70 18.92 -2.95 -7.06
N ALA A 71 18.10 -3.08 -6.02
CA ALA A 71 16.88 -2.30 -5.84
C ALA A 71 17.14 -0.78 -5.91
N ARG A 72 18.23 -0.30 -5.28
CA ARG A 72 18.67 1.09 -5.34
C ARG A 72 19.07 1.57 -6.73
N THR A 73 19.67 0.71 -7.54
CA THR A 73 19.98 1.04 -8.93
C THR A 73 18.69 1.09 -9.75
N THR A 74 17.83 0.09 -9.62
CA THR A 74 16.56 -0.02 -10.35
C THR A 74 15.64 1.18 -10.07
N ILE A 75 15.48 1.59 -8.81
CA ILE A 75 14.66 2.76 -8.46
C ILE A 75 15.22 4.08 -9.03
N GLY A 76 16.55 4.19 -9.16
CA GLY A 76 17.19 5.32 -9.82
C GLY A 76 16.92 5.36 -11.32
N ILE A 77 16.90 4.20 -11.99
CA ILE A 77 16.53 4.08 -13.40
C ILE A 77 15.04 4.41 -13.57
N LEU A 78 14.19 3.90 -12.69
CA LEU A 78 12.75 4.15 -12.67
C LEU A 78 12.41 5.64 -12.64
N HIS A 79 13.02 6.42 -11.74
CA HIS A 79 12.80 7.87 -11.70
C HIS A 79 13.19 8.57 -13.01
N LYS A 80 14.28 8.14 -13.65
CA LYS A 80 14.71 8.69 -14.95
C LYS A 80 13.69 8.34 -16.05
N GLN A 81 13.26 7.09 -16.13
CA GLN A 81 12.31 6.63 -17.14
C GLN A 81 10.92 7.24 -16.96
N ARG A 82 10.46 7.44 -15.72
CA ARG A 82 9.22 8.20 -15.46
C ARG A 82 9.35 9.65 -15.91
N ASN A 83 10.49 10.30 -15.65
CA ASN A 83 10.67 11.69 -16.08
C ASN A 83 10.65 11.83 -17.61
N ILE A 84 11.14 10.82 -18.34
CA ILE A 84 11.02 10.77 -19.81
C ILE A 84 9.56 10.64 -20.21
N LEU A 85 8.83 9.68 -19.65
CA LEU A 85 7.40 9.48 -19.93
C LEU A 85 6.58 10.73 -19.61
N GLY A 86 6.82 11.34 -18.44
CA GLY A 86 6.07 12.51 -17.98
C GLY A 86 6.30 13.77 -18.83
N LYS A 87 7.44 13.87 -19.53
CA LYS A 87 7.65 14.92 -20.54
C LYS A 87 6.84 14.71 -21.81
N SER A 88 6.49 13.46 -22.12
CA SER A 88 5.73 13.10 -23.31
C SER A 88 4.22 13.23 -23.09
N ILE A 89 3.71 12.60 -22.02
CA ILE A 89 2.26 12.47 -21.76
C ILE A 89 1.76 13.28 -20.55
N GLY A 90 2.65 14.00 -19.86
CA GLY A 90 2.33 14.74 -18.63
C GLY A 90 2.75 14.01 -17.35
N HIS A 91 3.04 14.78 -16.29
CA HIS A 91 3.52 14.24 -15.03
C HIS A 91 2.40 13.69 -14.16
N ASP A 92 2.39 12.37 -13.94
CA ASP A 92 1.60 11.73 -12.89
C ASP A 92 2.32 11.83 -11.54
N PHE A 93 1.92 12.81 -10.74
CA PHE A 93 2.50 13.06 -9.41
C PHE A 93 2.11 12.00 -8.37
N VAL A 94 0.96 11.34 -8.51
CA VAL A 94 0.51 10.29 -7.58
C VAL A 94 1.38 9.05 -7.78
N ALA A 95 1.54 8.60 -9.03
CA ALA A 95 2.44 7.50 -9.35
C ALA A 95 3.90 7.82 -9.01
N ALA A 96 4.33 9.08 -9.16
CA ALA A 96 5.65 9.50 -8.74
C ALA A 96 5.83 9.47 -7.21
N ALA A 97 4.82 9.90 -6.44
CA ALA A 97 4.85 9.85 -4.98
C ALA A 97 5.01 8.41 -4.47
N ALA A 98 4.23 7.47 -5.01
CA ALA A 98 4.32 6.04 -4.67
C ALA A 98 5.73 5.46 -4.92
N ASP A 99 6.39 5.90 -5.99
CA ASP A 99 7.76 5.47 -6.27
C ASP A 99 8.79 6.03 -5.29
N TYR A 100 8.63 7.29 -4.88
CA TYR A 100 9.48 7.87 -3.85
C TYR A 100 9.21 7.25 -2.48
N HIS A 101 7.99 6.82 -2.20
CA HIS A 101 7.65 6.02 -1.01
C HIS A 101 8.38 4.67 -1.03
N LEU A 102 8.34 3.93 -2.14
CA LEU A 102 9.14 2.72 -2.35
C LEU A 102 10.65 2.98 -2.23
N ALA A 103 11.15 4.08 -2.79
CA ALA A 103 12.55 4.48 -2.67
C ALA A 103 12.96 4.72 -1.20
N GLY A 104 12.04 5.26 -0.38
CA GLY A 104 12.20 5.43 1.06
C GLY A 104 12.49 4.09 1.76
N PHE A 105 11.66 3.08 1.53
CA PHE A 105 11.89 1.74 2.06
C PHE A 105 13.19 1.11 1.55
N ILE A 106 13.45 1.18 0.25
CA ILE A 106 14.68 0.64 -0.35
C ILE A 106 15.93 1.27 0.30
N HIS A 107 15.91 2.58 0.56
CA HIS A 107 17.02 3.26 1.21
C HIS A 107 17.12 2.92 2.70
N SER A 108 15.99 2.81 3.41
CA SER A 108 15.97 2.42 4.83
C SER A 108 16.58 1.03 5.00
N ASN A 109 16.07 0.05 4.26
CA ASN A 109 16.51 -1.34 4.31
C ASN A 109 17.98 -1.50 3.89
N ALA A 110 18.49 -0.62 3.04
CA ALA A 110 19.91 -0.55 2.68
C ALA A 110 20.81 0.13 3.75
N GLY A 111 20.28 0.49 4.92
CA GLY A 111 20.98 1.22 5.97
C GLY A 111 21.21 2.71 5.68
N LYS A 112 20.57 3.27 4.63
CA LYS A 112 20.81 4.65 4.17
C LYS A 112 19.74 5.62 4.67
N LYS A 113 19.66 5.81 5.99
CA LYS A 113 18.64 6.65 6.66
C LYS A 113 18.48 8.05 6.06
N ARG A 114 19.58 8.77 5.79
CA ARG A 114 19.50 10.13 5.18
C ARG A 114 18.86 10.13 3.80
N ALA A 115 19.11 9.10 2.99
CA ALA A 115 18.50 8.97 1.67
C ALA A 115 17.03 8.56 1.77
N ALA A 116 16.68 7.72 2.74
CA ALA A 116 15.30 7.32 3.02
C ALA A 116 14.44 8.54 3.42
N VAL A 117 14.91 9.35 4.38
CA VAL A 117 14.22 10.59 4.79
C VAL A 117 13.99 11.53 3.60
N LYS A 118 15.00 11.71 2.72
CA LYS A 118 14.86 12.53 1.51
C LYS A 118 13.80 11.98 0.55
N ALA A 119 13.74 10.66 0.39
CA ALA A 119 12.77 10.01 -0.48
C ALA A 119 11.35 10.13 0.07
N PHE A 120 11.12 9.82 1.35
CA PHE A 120 9.81 10.03 1.99
C PHE A 120 9.38 11.51 1.98
N SER A 121 10.31 12.44 2.23
CA SER A 121 10.02 13.88 2.13
C SER A 121 9.67 14.30 0.70
N LYS A 122 10.25 13.64 -0.32
CA LYS A 122 9.90 13.93 -1.71
C LYS A 122 8.53 13.36 -2.08
N CYS A 123 8.15 12.21 -1.52
CA CYS A 123 6.79 11.67 -1.63
C CYS A 123 5.76 12.68 -1.11
N GLU A 124 5.94 13.19 0.12
CA GLU A 124 5.03 14.19 0.71
C GLU A 124 4.97 15.50 -0.09
N LYS A 125 6.08 15.95 -0.68
CA LYS A 125 6.08 17.12 -1.58
C LYS A 125 5.31 16.92 -2.88
N LEU A 126 5.28 15.69 -3.41
CA LEU A 126 4.56 15.37 -4.64
C LEU A 126 3.08 15.13 -4.38
N GLN A 127 2.76 14.60 -3.21
CA GLN A 127 1.41 14.35 -2.75
C GLN A 127 1.26 14.82 -1.30
N PRO A 128 0.94 16.12 -1.07
CA PRO A 128 0.72 16.65 0.27
C PRO A 128 -0.39 15.88 0.99
N GLY A 129 -0.22 15.71 2.30
CA GLY A 129 -1.15 14.93 3.13
C GLY A 129 -0.94 13.41 3.06
N HIS A 130 0.17 12.92 2.49
CA HIS A 130 0.45 11.49 2.40
C HIS A 130 0.86 10.90 3.76
N LEU A 131 -0.15 10.56 4.58
CA LEU A 131 0.03 10.10 5.95
C LEU A 131 0.83 8.79 6.05
N ALA A 132 0.57 7.83 5.14
CA ALA A 132 1.32 6.56 5.13
C ALA A 132 2.84 6.75 4.95
N ALA A 133 3.27 7.68 4.08
CA ALA A 133 4.70 7.96 3.90
C ALA A 133 5.32 8.65 5.13
N ALA A 134 4.55 9.48 5.85
CA ALA A 134 5.00 10.09 7.09
C ALA A 134 5.10 9.07 8.23
N LEU A 135 4.16 8.13 8.31
CA LEU A 135 4.19 7.00 9.24
C LEU A 135 5.43 6.15 9.01
N ASP A 136 5.63 5.67 7.79
CA ASP A 136 6.76 4.80 7.46
C ASP A 136 8.11 5.54 7.65
N MET A 137 8.18 6.84 7.37
CA MET A 137 9.38 7.62 7.69
C MET A 137 9.64 7.67 9.19
N ALA A 138 8.61 7.80 10.01
CA ALA A 138 8.75 7.85 11.46
C ALA A 138 9.25 6.50 11.99
N GLU A 139 8.73 5.38 11.52
CA GLU A 139 9.18 4.04 11.92
C GLU A 139 10.59 3.72 11.44
N GLN A 140 10.81 3.89 10.14
CA GLN A 140 12.02 3.42 9.48
C GLN A 140 13.22 4.32 9.82
N CYS A 141 12.98 5.61 10.02
CA CYS A 141 14.03 6.60 10.19
C CYS A 141 14.00 7.33 11.55
N GLY A 142 12.97 7.14 12.37
CA GLY A 142 12.80 7.84 13.65
C GLY A 142 12.33 9.30 13.53
N ASN A 143 11.96 9.76 12.32
CA ASN A 143 11.57 11.16 12.11
C ASN A 143 10.04 11.33 12.21
N LYS A 144 9.57 11.62 13.42
CA LYS A 144 8.14 11.80 13.72
C LYS A 144 7.56 13.20 13.44
N LYS A 145 8.37 14.18 13.03
CA LYS A 145 7.92 15.58 12.91
C LYS A 145 6.80 15.76 11.89
N THR A 146 6.97 15.16 10.71
CA THR A 146 5.95 15.24 9.64
C THR A 146 4.69 14.49 10.03
N LEU A 147 4.83 13.33 10.67
CA LEU A 147 3.69 12.54 11.14
C LEU A 147 2.87 13.35 12.16
N ALA A 148 3.51 13.90 13.19
CA ALA A 148 2.85 14.72 14.21
C ALA A 148 2.15 15.96 13.63
N LYS A 149 2.64 16.51 12.51
CA LYS A 149 2.00 17.64 11.81
C LYS A 149 0.76 17.20 11.01
N LEU A 150 0.78 16.01 10.43
CA LEU A 150 -0.28 15.52 9.55
C LEU A 150 -1.43 14.85 10.31
N VAL A 151 -1.17 14.19 11.44
CA VAL A 151 -2.20 13.49 12.21
C VAL A 151 -3.36 14.40 12.62
N PRO A 152 -3.16 15.66 13.09
CA PRO A 152 -4.28 16.56 13.39
C PRO A 152 -5.11 16.99 12.17
N GLN A 153 -4.57 16.81 10.96
CA GLN A 153 -5.28 17.07 9.71
C GLN A 153 -6.02 15.81 9.22
N ALA A 154 -5.67 14.63 9.75
CA ALA A 154 -6.45 13.43 9.55
C ALA A 154 -7.76 13.56 10.33
N GLY A 155 -8.86 13.12 9.71
CA GLY A 155 -10.15 13.07 10.38
C GLY A 155 -10.20 12.01 11.49
N ALA A 156 -11.42 11.59 11.84
CA ALA A 156 -11.60 10.48 12.78
C ALA A 156 -11.03 9.16 12.23
N VAL A 157 -10.76 8.22 13.13
CA VAL A 157 -10.39 6.84 12.80
C VAL A 157 -11.55 6.17 12.07
N ILE A 158 -11.24 5.47 10.98
CA ILE A 158 -12.21 4.78 10.13
C ILE A 158 -11.91 3.27 10.15
N SER A 159 -12.94 2.44 10.30
CA SER A 159 -12.84 0.99 10.07
C SER A 159 -12.99 0.70 8.57
N LYS A 160 -11.97 0.12 7.96
CA LYS A 160 -11.92 -0.22 6.53
C LYS A 160 -11.33 -1.62 6.37
N ASN A 161 -12.13 -2.57 5.85
CA ASN A 161 -11.73 -3.97 5.66
C ASN A 161 -11.18 -4.65 6.93
N GLY A 162 -11.74 -4.34 8.10
CA GLY A 162 -11.29 -4.87 9.39
C GLY A 162 -10.01 -4.23 9.96
N ALA A 163 -9.48 -3.19 9.31
CA ALA A 163 -8.37 -2.40 9.82
C ALA A 163 -8.82 -0.98 10.21
N PHE A 164 -8.17 -0.41 11.23
CA PHE A 164 -8.42 0.95 11.69
C PHE A 164 -7.41 1.90 11.06
N VAL A 165 -7.90 2.86 10.28
CA VAL A 165 -7.04 3.74 9.49
C VAL A 165 -7.40 5.20 9.69
N LEU A 166 -6.39 6.05 9.50
CA LEU A 166 -6.53 7.49 9.34
C LEU A 166 -6.26 7.86 7.88
N GLU A 167 -7.12 8.72 7.33
CA GLU A 167 -7.09 9.13 5.93
C GLU A 167 -7.28 10.66 5.83
N ILE A 168 -6.57 11.30 4.91
CA ILE A 168 -6.69 12.72 4.59
C ILE A 168 -7.09 12.78 3.12
N ASP A 169 -8.19 13.46 2.74
CA ASP A 169 -8.53 13.80 1.35
C ASP A 169 -8.27 12.70 0.28
N SER A 170 -8.72 11.47 0.52
CA SER A 170 -8.49 10.31 -0.38
C SER A 170 -7.01 9.98 -0.64
N ARG A 171 -6.12 10.34 0.28
CA ARG A 171 -4.70 9.97 0.28
C ARG A 171 -4.50 8.56 0.83
N PRO A 172 -3.36 7.90 0.55
CA PRO A 172 -3.12 6.56 1.05
C PRO A 172 -3.30 6.49 2.58
N PRO A 173 -4.22 5.65 3.07
CA PRO A 173 -4.54 5.56 4.49
C PRO A 173 -3.35 5.02 5.27
N ALA A 174 -3.24 5.45 6.51
CA ALA A 174 -2.22 4.96 7.45
C ALA A 174 -2.87 4.24 8.62
N ASP A 175 -2.21 3.21 9.13
CA ASP A 175 -2.70 2.44 10.28
C ASP A 175 -2.76 3.31 11.54
N ALA A 176 -3.95 3.46 12.11
CA ALA A 176 -4.17 4.32 13.25
C ALA A 176 -3.43 3.82 14.51
N LYS A 177 -3.35 2.49 14.72
CA LYS A 177 -2.67 1.92 15.90
C LYS A 177 -1.17 2.21 15.84
N ARG A 178 -0.55 1.98 14.68
CA ARG A 178 0.89 2.27 14.47
C ARG A 178 1.19 3.75 14.68
N ILE A 179 0.30 4.65 14.25
CA ILE A 179 0.42 6.09 14.52
C ILE A 179 0.41 6.39 16.02
N GLY A 180 -0.55 5.81 16.74
CA GLY A 180 -0.67 5.93 18.19
C GLY A 180 0.60 5.49 18.91
N GLU A 181 1.12 4.31 18.59
CA GLU A 181 2.35 3.75 19.18
C GLU A 181 3.58 4.67 19.01
N ILE A 182 3.71 5.32 17.84
CA ILE A 182 4.88 6.16 17.52
C ILE A 182 4.80 7.54 18.16
N LEU A 183 3.61 8.14 18.15
CA LEU A 183 3.43 9.49 18.68
C LEU A 183 3.23 9.48 20.20
N GLY A 184 2.58 8.45 20.73
CA GLY A 184 2.28 8.26 22.14
C GLY A 184 1.36 9.34 22.73
N GLY A 185 1.22 9.30 24.05
CA GLY A 185 0.51 10.34 24.81
C GLY A 185 -0.97 10.43 24.47
N GLU A 186 -1.50 11.65 24.42
CA GLU A 186 -2.91 11.93 24.17
C GLU A 186 -3.40 11.39 22.82
N ILE A 187 -2.54 11.41 21.80
CA ILE A 187 -2.88 10.91 20.45
C ILE A 187 -3.16 9.42 20.49
N GLN A 188 -2.34 8.65 21.22
CA GLN A 188 -2.56 7.22 21.36
C GLN A 188 -3.87 6.93 22.11
N SER A 189 -4.08 7.59 23.24
CA SER A 189 -5.30 7.42 24.05
C SER A 189 -6.57 7.77 23.27
N ASP A 190 -6.54 8.83 22.45
CA ASP A 190 -7.67 9.22 21.62
C ASP A 190 -7.95 8.20 20.51
N ILE A 191 -6.92 7.71 19.82
CA ILE A 191 -7.07 6.65 18.81
C ILE A 191 -7.64 5.37 19.43
N GLU A 192 -7.13 4.93 20.58
CA GLU A 192 -7.63 3.74 21.27
C GLU A 192 -9.09 3.88 21.70
N ARG A 193 -9.48 5.08 22.17
CA ARG A 193 -10.87 5.41 22.49
C ARG A 193 -11.76 5.34 21.25
N GLN A 194 -11.34 5.92 20.13
CA GLN A 194 -12.09 5.89 18.88
C GLN A 194 -12.25 4.45 18.36
N ILE A 195 -11.19 3.64 18.40
CA ILE A 195 -11.23 2.22 18.02
C ILE A 195 -12.24 1.45 18.89
N THR A 196 -12.20 1.64 20.20
CA THR A 196 -13.13 0.98 21.13
C THR A 196 -14.59 1.39 20.86
N ALA A 197 -14.82 2.66 20.56
CA ALA A 197 -16.15 3.16 20.19
C ALA A 197 -16.66 2.52 18.89
N ILE A 198 -15.80 2.37 17.88
CA ILE A 198 -16.16 1.70 16.63
C ILE A 198 -16.49 0.22 16.87
N GLN A 199 -15.63 -0.50 17.61
CA GLN A 199 -15.84 -1.93 17.89
C GLN A 199 -17.11 -2.20 18.68
N SER A 200 -17.40 -1.39 19.70
CA SER A 200 -18.64 -1.51 20.48
C SER A 200 -19.88 -1.20 19.64
N GLY A 201 -19.79 -0.23 18.72
CA GLY A 201 -20.85 0.06 17.75
C GLY A 201 -21.08 -1.09 16.78
N GLU A 202 -20.02 -1.65 16.19
CA GLU A 202 -20.08 -2.81 15.29
C GLU A 202 -20.67 -4.04 16.02
N GLN A 203 -20.25 -4.30 17.26
CA GLN A 203 -20.79 -5.39 18.07
C GLN A 203 -22.27 -5.19 18.38
N ALA A 204 -22.69 -3.97 18.72
CA ALA A 204 -24.09 -3.65 19.00
C ALA A 204 -24.96 -3.80 17.74
N ALA A 205 -24.46 -3.41 16.57
CA ALA A 205 -25.15 -3.61 15.29
C ALA A 205 -25.28 -5.10 14.96
N ASN A 206 -24.22 -5.88 15.15
CA ASN A 206 -24.23 -7.33 14.93
C ASN A 206 -25.18 -8.05 15.89
N ALA A 207 -25.23 -7.65 17.17
CA ALA A 207 -26.18 -8.21 18.13
C ALA A 207 -27.64 -7.94 17.74
N ARG A 208 -27.94 -6.74 17.21
CA ARG A 208 -29.28 -6.41 16.69
C ARG A 208 -29.63 -7.24 15.46
N LEU A 209 -28.68 -7.44 14.55
CA LEU A 209 -28.88 -8.30 13.39
C LEU A 209 -29.13 -9.75 13.80
N GLN A 210 -28.36 -10.27 14.77
CA GLN A 210 -28.55 -11.63 15.28
C GLN A 210 -29.93 -11.78 15.94
N ALA A 211 -30.35 -10.84 16.78
CA ALA A 211 -31.67 -10.86 17.40
C ALA A 211 -32.81 -10.81 16.36
N ALA A 212 -32.60 -10.10 15.25
CA ALA A 212 -33.55 -10.06 14.13
C ALA A 212 -33.55 -11.36 13.30
N VAL A 213 -32.41 -12.04 13.19
CA VAL A 213 -32.33 -13.38 12.56
C VAL A 213 -33.00 -14.42 13.45
N ASP A 214 -32.74 -14.40 14.75
CA ASP A 214 -33.31 -15.33 15.71
C ASP A 214 -34.85 -15.21 15.79
N SER A 215 -35.39 -13.99 15.60
CA SER A 215 -36.84 -13.77 15.54
C SER A 215 -37.50 -14.23 14.23
N LEU A 216 -36.71 -14.48 13.18
CA LEU A 216 -37.17 -15.05 11.91
C LEU A 216 -37.15 -16.58 11.89
N ILE A 217 -36.50 -17.23 12.86
CA ILE A 217 -36.52 -18.69 13.02
C ILE A 217 -37.82 -19.06 13.75
N PRO A 218 -38.81 -19.68 13.09
CA PRO A 218 -40.04 -20.05 13.76
C PRO A 218 -39.75 -21.11 14.81
N THR A 219 -40.06 -20.83 16.07
CA THR A 219 -40.12 -21.84 17.12
C THR A 219 -41.24 -22.82 16.75
N HIS A 220 -40.90 -23.93 16.09
CA HIS A 220 -41.83 -25.03 15.91
C HIS A 220 -42.05 -25.68 17.28
N ASP A 221 -43.14 -25.35 17.94
CA ASP A 221 -43.68 -26.15 19.04
C ASP A 221 -44.16 -27.49 18.46
N TYR A 222 -43.31 -28.52 18.51
CA TYR A 222 -43.66 -29.90 18.17
C TYR A 222 -44.46 -30.61 19.28
N HIS A 223 -45.31 -29.87 19.99
CA HIS A 223 -46.12 -30.41 21.08
C HIS A 223 -47.60 -30.14 20.87
N GLU A 224 -48.18 -30.76 19.85
CA GLU A 224 -49.58 -31.16 19.83
C GLU A 224 -49.71 -32.25 18.75
N TYR A 225 -50.60 -33.22 18.92
CA TYR A 225 -50.75 -34.47 18.15
C TYR A 225 -49.94 -35.70 18.60
N SER A 226 -50.11 -36.12 19.86
CA SER A 226 -50.11 -37.56 20.17
C SER A 226 -51.09 -37.94 21.30
N SER A 227 -52.28 -37.35 21.31
CA SER A 227 -53.41 -37.91 22.06
C SER A 227 -54.71 -37.68 21.28
N ASN A 228 -54.98 -38.55 20.31
CA ASN A 228 -56.33 -39.07 20.10
C ASN A 228 -56.32 -40.24 19.13
N ASN A 229 -56.93 -41.33 19.62
CA ASN A 229 -57.29 -42.63 19.02
C ASN A 229 -56.24 -43.74 19.03
#